data_AF-A0A368TKI3-F1
#
_entry.id   AF-A0A368TKI3-F1
#
_cell.length_a   1.000
_cell.length_b   1.000
_cell.length_c   1.000
_cell.angle_alpha   90.00
_cell.angle_beta   90.00
_cell.angle_gamma   90.00
#
_symmetry.space_group_name_H-M   'P 1'
#
loop_
_entity.id
_entity.type
_entity.pdbx_description
1 polymer ?
#
loop_
_entity_poly.entity_id
_entity_poly.type
_entity_poly.pdbx_seq_one_letter_code
_entity_poly.pdbx_strand_id
1 'polypeptide(L)'
;MWGGFTTTFFIAFAALAWIVYNITRRWRSEEILLVVWSVAMLFISLKQNRFAFYYAVNVAILCGFLSWKIIEFVKFRVEKAEKVKTKKRADVIFTFIVILLVVFYPPLNESIATATHGSGGPRDDWYETLSWMKENTPDTGVDYYALYPNDYTYPESAYSVMSWWDYGHWITYIAHRIPVANPFNHGFGGPYQDDSPGACVFFVAINETEANNVADALDVRYVVSAFPMADAMASYQNLYGTMTFWANDTAGHYTATRNEGITAFELGEKYFNTMETRLHMFDGDEVQFKGGTLGESSILLIMPFHTKPLQHYRLVHESSTYMIPHVIMNATNLDMLRWECYTGEGYTGAERLVQRLHHGLPDPDNPNQVRWTPPFASPVSFVKVFEYVKGARIKGIAPNGSIVGIATNITTNQDREFMYSQIAISNGSYEFVVPYSTEGPIEGGTNYDVLATPYIIKAGQIENETIVWGTGKEVEIGEWEVMDGETVRVDL
;
A
#
# COMPACT_ATOMS: atom_id res chain seq x y z
N MET A 1 -0.33 24.66 7.38
CA MET A 1 -0.88 26.04 7.50
C MET A 1 -0.81 26.81 6.19
N TRP A 2 0.37 27.10 5.61
CA TRP A 2 0.45 27.83 4.32
C TRP A 2 -0.35 27.17 3.20
N GLY A 3 -0.14 25.86 2.94
CA GLY A 3 -0.88 25.14 1.89
C GLY A 3 -2.40 25.07 2.08
N GLY A 4 -2.94 25.37 3.28
CA GLY A 4 -4.38 25.38 3.52
C GLY A 4 -5.01 26.78 3.55
N PHE A 5 -4.23 27.83 3.86
CA PHE A 5 -4.77 29.16 4.16
C PHE A 5 -4.03 30.31 3.47
N THR A 6 -2.84 30.08 2.92
CA THR A 6 -1.99 31.08 2.24
C THR A 6 -1.91 32.42 2.97
N THR A 7 -2.18 33.53 2.29
CA THR A 7 -2.16 34.89 2.83
C THR A 7 -3.28 35.12 3.85
N THR A 8 -4.43 34.45 3.70
CA THR A 8 -5.60 34.66 4.58
C THR A 8 -5.33 34.26 6.03
N PHE A 9 -4.39 33.34 6.26
CA PHE A 9 -3.92 33.00 7.60
C PHE A 9 -3.40 34.22 8.36
N PHE A 10 -2.57 35.04 7.68
CA PHE A 10 -1.95 36.21 8.29
C PHE A 10 -2.94 37.37 8.43
N ILE A 11 -3.83 37.53 7.44
CA ILE A 11 -4.87 38.55 7.43
C ILE A 11 -5.86 38.34 8.59
N ALA A 12 -6.16 37.09 8.92
CA ALA A 12 -7.00 36.74 10.07
C ALA A 12 -6.45 37.29 11.40
N PHE A 13 -5.12 37.30 11.59
CA PHE A 13 -4.52 37.91 12.80
C PHE A 13 -4.70 39.43 12.85
N ALA A 14 -4.61 40.12 11.71
CA ALA A 14 -4.86 41.56 11.64
C ALA A 14 -6.33 41.87 11.98
N ALA A 15 -7.27 41.05 11.50
CA ALA A 15 -8.68 41.14 11.86
C ALA A 15 -8.91 40.92 13.36
N LEU A 16 -8.28 39.90 13.95
CA LEU A 16 -8.37 39.62 15.39
C LEU A 16 -7.83 40.78 16.21
N ALA A 17 -6.67 41.33 15.87
CA ALA A 17 -6.10 42.49 16.55
C ALA A 17 -7.05 43.71 16.50
N TRP A 18 -7.70 43.93 15.35
CA TRP A 18 -8.71 44.99 15.20
C TRP A 18 -9.92 44.75 16.10
N ILE A 19 -10.47 43.54 16.12
CA ILE A 19 -11.65 43.21 16.92
C ILE A 19 -11.33 43.31 18.42
N VAL A 20 -10.16 42.83 18.85
CA VAL A 20 -9.70 42.99 20.23
C VAL A 20 -9.60 44.47 20.59
N TYR A 21 -9.04 45.31 19.71
CA TYR A 21 -9.01 46.75 19.92
C TYR A 21 -10.42 47.36 20.07
N ASN A 22 -11.38 46.97 19.23
CA ASN A 22 -12.77 47.43 19.35
C ASN A 22 -13.38 47.04 20.71
N ILE A 23 -13.18 45.80 21.16
CA ILE A 23 -13.68 45.30 22.45
C ILE A 23 -13.12 46.13 23.61
N THR A 24 -11.83 46.49 23.58
CA THR A 24 -11.23 47.35 24.64
C THR A 24 -11.83 48.75 24.69
N ARG A 25 -12.42 49.23 23.59
CA ARG A 25 -13.08 50.55 23.52
C ARG A 25 -14.56 50.47 23.86
N ARG A 26 -15.24 49.40 23.45
CA ARG A 26 -16.66 49.17 23.68
C ARG A 26 -16.95 47.68 23.74
N TRP A 27 -17.49 47.25 24.88
CA TRP A 27 -17.87 45.86 25.06
C TRP A 27 -18.97 45.46 24.07
N ARG A 28 -18.70 44.42 23.27
CA ARG A 28 -19.60 43.76 22.33
C ARG A 28 -19.49 42.26 22.48
N SER A 29 -20.59 41.60 22.86
CA SER A 29 -20.61 40.17 23.19
C SER A 29 -20.37 39.32 21.94
N GLU A 30 -20.88 39.76 20.80
CA GLU A 30 -20.71 39.15 19.48
C GLU A 30 -19.25 39.14 19.01
N GLU A 31 -18.51 40.22 19.26
CA GLU A 31 -17.09 40.33 18.91
C GLU A 31 -16.23 39.44 19.81
N ILE A 32 -16.57 39.34 21.11
CA ILE A 32 -15.90 38.44 22.05
C ILE A 32 -16.10 36.98 21.65
N LEU A 33 -17.32 36.58 21.29
CA LEU A 33 -17.60 35.23 20.85
C LEU A 33 -16.74 34.85 19.64
N LEU A 34 -16.65 35.73 18.64
CA LEU A 34 -15.83 35.50 17.45
C LEU A 34 -14.34 35.36 17.78
N VAL A 35 -13.82 36.19 18.69
CA VAL A 35 -12.41 36.11 19.13
C VAL A 35 -12.16 34.80 19.88
N VAL A 36 -12.97 34.47 20.88
CA VAL A 36 -12.82 33.25 21.68
C VAL A 36 -12.89 32.00 20.80
N TRP A 37 -13.90 31.92 19.92
CA TRP A 37 -14.06 30.82 18.99
C TRP A 37 -12.86 30.70 18.02
N SER A 38 -12.38 31.82 17.46
CA SER A 38 -11.25 31.81 16.52
C SER A 38 -9.93 31.44 17.18
N VAL A 39 -9.67 31.91 18.40
CA VAL A 39 -8.47 31.54 19.15
C VAL A 39 -8.51 30.06 19.56
N ALA A 40 -9.68 29.56 20.00
CA ALA A 40 -9.85 28.15 20.32
C ALA A 40 -9.60 27.25 19.11
N MET A 41 -10.21 27.58 17.96
CA MET A 41 -10.02 26.80 16.72
C MET A 41 -8.57 26.85 16.23
N LEU A 42 -7.94 28.03 16.25
CA LEU A 42 -6.52 28.16 15.90
C LEU A 42 -5.64 27.26 16.77
N PHE A 43 -5.86 27.26 18.09
CA PHE A 43 -5.08 26.45 19.02
C PHE A 43 -5.22 24.95 18.73
N ILE A 44 -6.44 24.48 18.44
CA ILE A 44 -6.69 23.08 18.10
C ILE A 44 -6.02 22.73 16.76
N SER A 45 -6.15 23.58 15.73
CA SER A 45 -5.53 23.35 14.42
C SER A 45 -4.00 23.39 14.44
N LEU A 46 -3.38 24.17 15.33
CA LEU A 46 -1.92 24.16 15.53
C LEU A 46 -1.43 22.88 16.20
N LYS A 47 -2.27 22.22 17.02
CA LYS A 47 -1.93 20.95 17.67
C LYS A 47 -2.10 19.74 16.76
N GLN A 48 -3.14 19.72 15.94
CA GLN A 48 -3.40 18.58 15.05
C GLN A 48 -3.96 19.04 13.69
N ASN A 49 -3.32 18.55 12.62
CA ASN A 49 -3.71 18.86 11.24
C ASN A 49 -5.15 18.46 10.91
N ARG A 50 -5.68 17.39 11.53
CA ARG A 50 -7.05 16.90 11.28
C ARG A 50 -8.15 17.92 11.61
N PHE A 51 -7.85 18.94 12.41
CA PHE A 51 -8.81 19.99 12.78
C PHE A 51 -8.61 21.30 12.01
N ALA A 52 -7.69 21.34 11.03
CA ALA A 52 -7.44 22.55 10.27
C ALA A 52 -8.70 23.06 9.55
N PHE A 53 -9.54 22.17 9.03
CA PHE A 53 -10.74 22.57 8.28
C PHE A 53 -11.75 23.37 9.12
N TYR A 54 -11.82 23.15 10.44
CA TYR A 54 -12.69 23.94 11.32
C TYR A 54 -12.26 25.41 11.37
N TYR A 55 -10.95 25.67 11.40
CA TYR A 55 -10.42 27.02 11.44
C TYR A 55 -10.60 27.79 10.12
N ALA A 56 -10.87 27.10 9.00
CA ALA A 56 -11.15 27.74 7.72
C ALA A 56 -12.35 28.69 7.77
N VAL A 57 -13.40 28.31 8.50
CA VAL A 57 -14.59 29.15 8.66
C VAL A 57 -14.23 30.44 9.42
N ASN A 58 -13.45 30.34 10.48
CA ASN A 58 -12.97 31.49 11.25
C ASN A 58 -12.14 32.44 10.38
N VAL A 59 -11.17 31.91 9.63
CA VAL A 59 -10.32 32.69 8.73
C VAL A 59 -11.14 33.42 7.68
N ALA A 60 -12.12 32.76 7.07
CA ALA A 60 -12.99 33.37 6.07
C ALA A 60 -13.79 34.55 6.65
N ILE A 61 -14.38 34.39 7.84
CA ILE A 61 -15.16 35.44 8.52
C ILE A 61 -14.25 36.63 8.89
N LEU A 62 -13.07 36.34 9.47
CA LEU A 62 -12.11 37.36 9.90
C LEU A 62 -11.58 38.18 8.71
N CYS A 63 -11.23 37.51 7.61
CA CYS A 63 -10.81 38.15 6.38
C CYS A 63 -11.94 38.99 5.76
N GLY A 64 -13.17 38.48 5.75
CA GLY A 64 -14.36 39.22 5.29
C GLY A 64 -14.62 40.48 6.14
N PHE A 65 -14.54 40.35 7.46
CA PHE A 65 -14.66 41.48 8.39
C PHE A 65 -13.62 42.57 8.12
N LEU A 66 -12.34 42.19 8.02
CA LEU A 66 -11.27 43.16 7.79
C LEU A 66 -11.40 43.82 6.41
N SER A 67 -11.72 43.04 5.37
CA SER A 67 -11.96 43.55 4.02
C SER A 67 -13.08 44.60 4.01
N TRP A 68 -14.19 44.32 4.70
CA TRP A 68 -15.28 45.27 4.85
C TRP A 68 -14.86 46.55 5.59
N LYS A 69 -14.11 46.42 6.68
CA LYS A 69 -13.62 47.57 7.45
C LYS A 69 -12.68 48.47 6.64
N ILE A 70 -11.84 47.89 5.80
CA ILE A 70 -10.97 48.64 4.89
C ILE A 70 -11.82 49.42 3.86
N ILE A 71 -12.83 48.78 3.26
CA ILE A 71 -13.74 49.44 2.31
C ILE A 71 -14.50 50.58 2.98
N GLU A 72 -15.04 50.36 4.18
CA GLU A 72 -15.75 51.37 4.98
C GLU A 72 -14.84 52.57 5.29
N PHE A 73 -13.60 52.32 5.71
CA PHE A 73 -12.62 53.36 6.00
C PHE A 73 -12.25 54.21 4.77
N VAL A 74 -12.00 53.56 3.63
CA VAL A 74 -11.69 54.25 2.37
C VAL A 74 -12.88 55.08 1.91
N LYS A 75 -14.09 54.51 1.93
CA LYS A 75 -15.33 55.23 1.57
C LYS A 75 -15.51 56.48 2.44
N PHE A 76 -15.36 56.35 3.75
CA PHE A 76 -15.48 57.48 4.68
C PHE A 76 -14.44 58.58 4.40
N ARG A 77 -13.17 58.22 4.16
CA ARG A 77 -12.12 59.20 3.81
C ARG A 77 -12.41 59.92 2.50
N VAL A 78 -12.89 59.20 1.50
CA VAL A 78 -13.25 59.73 0.17
C VAL A 78 -14.47 60.65 0.24
N GLU A 79 -15.44 60.36 1.11
CA GLU A 79 -16.61 61.21 1.35
C GLU A 79 -16.22 62.55 1.98
N LYS A 80 -15.23 62.56 2.89
CA LYS A 80 -14.77 63.74 3.62
C LYS A 80 -13.90 64.72 2.78
N ALA A 81 -13.39 64.30 1.62
CA ALA A 81 -12.36 65.03 0.86
C ALA A 81 -12.83 65.79 -0.42
N GLU A 82 -14.07 66.30 -0.50
CA GLU A 82 -14.73 66.90 -1.69
C GLU A 82 -13.85 67.73 -2.68
N LYS A 83 -13.91 67.55 -4.01
CA LYS A 83 -14.85 68.23 -4.96
C LYS A 83 -15.09 67.52 -6.31
N VAL A 84 -14.52 66.34 -6.58
CA VAL A 84 -14.59 65.69 -7.93
C VAL A 84 -15.19 64.29 -7.83
N LYS A 85 -16.40 64.10 -8.39
CA LYS A 85 -17.13 62.80 -8.41
C LYS A 85 -16.32 61.65 -9.01
N THR A 86 -15.42 61.94 -9.95
CA THR A 86 -14.63 60.94 -10.70
C THR A 86 -13.55 60.27 -9.87
N LYS A 87 -12.88 60.99 -8.96
CA LYS A 87 -11.86 60.41 -8.05
C LYS A 87 -12.47 59.48 -7.00
N LYS A 88 -13.73 59.72 -6.58
CA LYS A 88 -14.40 58.92 -5.53
C LYS A 88 -14.56 57.44 -5.90
N ARG A 89 -14.79 57.13 -7.17
CA ARG A 89 -14.95 55.75 -7.65
C ARG A 89 -13.61 55.02 -7.77
N ALA A 90 -12.55 55.72 -8.15
CA ALA A 90 -11.25 55.12 -8.42
C ALA A 90 -10.62 54.50 -7.16
N ASP A 91 -10.65 55.17 -6.01
CA ASP A 91 -10.02 54.67 -4.77
C ASP A 91 -10.73 53.44 -4.21
N VAL A 92 -12.07 53.40 -4.29
CA VAL A 92 -12.87 52.25 -3.88
C VAL A 92 -12.63 51.07 -4.83
N ILE A 93 -12.58 51.31 -6.14
CA ILE A 93 -12.27 50.29 -7.14
C ILE A 93 -10.86 49.74 -6.92
N PHE A 94 -9.87 50.60 -6.68
CA PHE A 94 -8.50 50.20 -6.40
C PHE A 94 -8.41 49.35 -5.13
N THR A 95 -9.07 49.76 -4.05
CA THR A 95 -9.14 49.00 -2.80
C THR A 95 -9.75 47.62 -3.01
N PHE A 96 -10.82 47.55 -3.81
CA PHE A 96 -11.44 46.28 -4.18
C PHE A 96 -10.48 45.38 -4.96
N ILE A 97 -9.73 45.93 -5.92
CA ILE A 97 -8.71 45.18 -6.67
C ILE A 97 -7.61 44.66 -5.74
N VAL A 98 -7.14 45.47 -4.78
CA VAL A 98 -6.14 45.02 -3.80
C VAL A 98 -6.68 43.89 -2.93
N ILE A 99 -7.93 43.98 -2.47
CA ILE A 99 -8.59 42.91 -1.72
C ILE A 99 -8.67 41.64 -2.58
N LEU A 100 -9.07 41.75 -3.84
CA LEU A 100 -9.09 40.61 -4.77
C LEU A 100 -7.70 39.97 -4.91
N LEU A 101 -6.64 40.76 -5.08
CA LEU A 101 -5.29 40.24 -5.28
C LEU A 101 -4.64 39.66 -4.02
N VAL A 102 -4.99 40.16 -2.83
CA VAL A 102 -4.31 39.78 -1.58
C VAL A 102 -5.11 38.76 -0.78
N VAL A 103 -6.45 38.91 -0.72
CA VAL A 103 -7.33 38.06 0.07
C VAL A 103 -7.86 36.88 -0.75
N PHE A 104 -8.20 37.11 -2.03
CA PHE A 104 -8.87 36.08 -2.84
C PHE A 104 -7.93 35.32 -3.76
N TYR A 105 -7.01 36.00 -4.45
CA TYR A 105 -6.17 35.37 -5.48
C TYR A 105 -5.28 34.23 -4.95
N PRO A 106 -4.54 34.36 -3.83
CA PRO A 106 -3.66 33.29 -3.36
C PRO A 106 -4.43 32.02 -2.92
N PRO A 107 -5.49 32.10 -2.08
CA PRO A 107 -6.30 30.91 -1.77
C PRO A 107 -6.99 30.33 -3.00
N LEU A 108 -7.47 31.15 -3.93
CA LEU A 108 -8.10 30.67 -5.15
C LEU A 108 -7.12 29.88 -6.02
N ASN A 109 -5.90 30.39 -6.18
CA ASN A 109 -4.85 29.72 -6.95
C ASN A 109 -4.49 28.36 -6.35
N GLU A 110 -4.27 28.28 -5.03
CA GLU A 110 -4.02 27.00 -4.34
C GLU A 110 -5.23 26.07 -4.40
N SER A 111 -6.45 26.59 -4.28
CA SER A 111 -7.68 25.77 -4.35
C SER A 111 -7.88 25.17 -5.75
N ILE A 112 -7.62 25.95 -6.80
CA ILE A 112 -7.67 25.46 -8.18
C ILE A 112 -6.56 24.43 -8.41
N ALA A 113 -5.32 24.71 -7.99
CA ALA A 113 -4.23 23.76 -8.09
C ALA A 113 -4.54 22.46 -7.35
N THR A 114 -5.10 22.54 -6.15
CA THR A 114 -5.54 21.36 -5.38
C THR A 114 -6.64 20.61 -6.13
N ALA A 115 -7.65 21.30 -6.65
CA ALA A 115 -8.75 20.69 -7.40
C ALA A 115 -8.29 19.99 -8.70
N THR A 116 -7.18 20.41 -9.31
CA THR A 116 -6.63 19.72 -10.49
C THR A 116 -6.03 18.36 -10.20
N HIS A 117 -5.74 18.02 -8.94
CA HIS A 117 -5.26 16.68 -8.56
C HIS A 117 -6.36 15.61 -8.61
N GLY A 118 -7.62 15.98 -8.90
CA GLY A 118 -8.75 15.07 -8.99
C GLY A 118 -9.43 14.80 -7.64
N SER A 119 -10.49 14.00 -7.66
CA SER A 119 -11.09 13.44 -6.45
C SER A 119 -10.27 12.24 -5.99
N GLY A 120 -9.95 12.18 -4.69
CA GLY A 120 -9.43 10.93 -4.11
C GLY A 120 -10.44 9.78 -4.21
N GLY A 121 -10.08 8.63 -3.68
CA GLY A 121 -10.90 7.42 -3.77
C GLY A 121 -10.06 6.20 -4.12
N PRO A 122 -10.68 5.02 -4.30
CA PRO A 122 -9.98 3.85 -4.78
C PRO A 122 -9.43 4.13 -6.18
N ARG A 123 -8.17 3.77 -6.42
CA ARG A 123 -7.60 3.69 -7.76
C ARG A 123 -8.37 2.64 -8.57
N ASP A 124 -8.37 2.76 -9.89
CA ASP A 124 -9.05 1.80 -10.78
C ASP A 124 -8.64 0.35 -10.51
N ASP A 125 -7.35 0.09 -10.21
CA ASP A 125 -6.86 -1.24 -9.80
C ASP A 125 -7.61 -1.78 -8.57
N TRP A 126 -7.82 -0.95 -7.55
CA TRP A 126 -8.58 -1.36 -6.35
C TRP A 126 -10.06 -1.54 -6.66
N TYR A 127 -10.65 -0.64 -7.45
CA TYR A 127 -12.06 -0.72 -7.78
C TYR A 127 -12.38 -1.96 -8.63
N GLU A 128 -11.56 -2.24 -9.65
CA GLU A 128 -11.64 -3.43 -10.49
C GLU A 128 -11.49 -4.69 -9.66
N THR A 129 -10.42 -4.80 -8.87
CA THR A 129 -10.12 -6.01 -8.10
C THR A 129 -11.20 -6.30 -7.06
N LEU A 130 -11.71 -5.28 -6.36
CA LEU A 130 -12.78 -5.46 -5.39
C LEU A 130 -14.13 -5.75 -6.05
N SER A 131 -14.38 -5.21 -7.26
CA SER A 131 -15.55 -5.59 -8.05
C SER A 131 -15.45 -7.04 -8.51
N TRP A 132 -14.28 -7.50 -8.94
CA TRP A 132 -14.02 -8.90 -9.24
C TRP A 132 -14.29 -9.78 -8.01
N MET A 133 -13.79 -9.41 -6.83
CA MET A 133 -14.03 -10.16 -5.60
C MET A 133 -15.51 -10.31 -5.27
N LYS A 134 -16.31 -9.25 -5.48
CA LYS A 134 -17.75 -9.29 -5.23
C LYS A 134 -18.46 -10.39 -6.01
N GLU A 135 -18.09 -10.54 -7.28
CA GLU A 135 -18.76 -11.44 -8.23
C GLU A 135 -18.14 -12.85 -8.27
N ASN A 136 -16.88 -13.01 -7.86
CA ASN A 136 -16.11 -14.25 -8.05
C ASN A 136 -15.71 -14.97 -6.75
N THR A 137 -16.04 -14.44 -5.59
CA THR A 137 -15.84 -15.15 -4.30
C THR A 137 -17.17 -15.60 -3.72
N PRO A 138 -17.23 -16.71 -2.96
CA PRO A 138 -18.49 -17.18 -2.36
C PRO A 138 -19.14 -16.12 -1.47
N ASP A 139 -20.47 -16.15 -1.39
CA ASP A 139 -21.20 -15.25 -0.50
C ASP A 139 -20.85 -15.56 0.97
N THR A 140 -20.78 -14.52 1.80
CA THR A 140 -20.50 -14.69 3.25
C THR A 140 -21.72 -15.17 4.04
N GLY A 141 -22.91 -15.16 3.44
CA GLY A 141 -24.19 -15.41 4.10
C GLY A 141 -24.73 -14.22 4.89
N VAL A 142 -24.05 -13.06 4.83
CA VAL A 142 -24.38 -11.85 5.59
C VAL A 142 -25.08 -10.85 4.67
N ASP A 143 -26.39 -10.61 4.88
CA ASP A 143 -27.17 -9.65 4.08
C ASP A 143 -26.72 -8.20 4.31
N TYR A 144 -25.92 -7.68 3.38
CA TYR A 144 -25.36 -6.34 3.40
C TYR A 144 -26.34 -5.21 3.75
N TYR A 145 -27.64 -5.32 3.44
CA TYR A 145 -28.63 -4.27 3.69
C TYR A 145 -29.48 -4.48 4.95
N ALA A 146 -29.24 -5.55 5.70
CA ALA A 146 -29.98 -5.86 6.91
C ALA A 146 -29.65 -4.91 8.07
N LEU A 147 -30.58 -4.83 9.03
CA LEU A 147 -30.35 -4.15 10.30
C LEU A 147 -29.89 -5.18 11.34
N TYR A 148 -28.69 -4.99 11.87
CA TYR A 148 -28.07 -5.92 12.81
C TYR A 148 -28.23 -5.47 14.26
N PRO A 149 -28.49 -6.40 15.20
CA PRO A 149 -28.41 -6.11 16.62
C PRO A 149 -26.94 -6.02 17.07
N ASN A 150 -26.70 -5.48 18.26
CA ASN A 150 -25.33 -5.34 18.81
C ASN A 150 -24.66 -6.70 19.10
N ASP A 151 -25.45 -7.76 19.32
CA ASP A 151 -25.02 -9.13 19.62
C ASP A 151 -25.16 -10.07 18.40
N TYR A 152 -24.97 -9.54 17.20
CA TYR A 152 -25.05 -10.32 15.97
C TYR A 152 -24.07 -11.50 15.95
N THR A 153 -24.60 -12.68 15.63
CA THR A 153 -23.81 -13.90 15.42
C THR A 153 -23.70 -14.16 13.92
N TYR A 154 -22.48 -14.27 13.43
CA TYR A 154 -22.22 -14.57 12.01
C TYR A 154 -22.66 -16.00 11.65
N PRO A 155 -23.14 -16.24 10.42
CA PRO A 155 -23.41 -17.59 9.93
C PRO A 155 -22.10 -18.37 9.75
N GLU A 156 -22.16 -19.71 9.75
CA GLU A 156 -20.99 -20.58 9.54
C GLU A 156 -20.30 -20.38 8.18
N SER A 157 -21.03 -19.87 7.18
CA SER A 157 -20.48 -19.52 5.86
C SER A 157 -19.64 -18.24 5.87
N ALA A 158 -19.69 -17.45 6.94
CA ALA A 158 -18.99 -16.17 6.98
C ALA A 158 -17.47 -16.38 7.01
N TYR A 159 -16.78 -15.52 6.29
CA TYR A 159 -15.33 -15.44 6.29
C TYR A 159 -14.90 -13.98 6.22
N SER A 160 -13.68 -13.70 6.61
CA SER A 160 -13.08 -12.38 6.56
C SER A 160 -12.04 -12.23 5.45
N VAL A 161 -11.75 -10.98 5.11
CA VAL A 161 -10.75 -10.57 4.13
C VAL A 161 -9.65 -9.79 4.86
N MET A 162 -8.44 -10.34 4.85
CA MET A 162 -7.25 -9.73 5.43
C MET A 162 -6.68 -8.69 4.46
N SER A 163 -6.49 -7.45 4.93
CA SER A 163 -5.78 -6.39 4.22
C SER A 163 -5.33 -5.32 5.21
N TRP A 164 -4.54 -4.35 4.74
CA TRP A 164 -4.20 -3.21 5.58
C TRP A 164 -5.45 -2.36 5.90
N TRP A 165 -5.47 -1.76 7.09
CA TRP A 165 -6.67 -1.15 7.65
C TRP A 165 -7.19 0.04 6.84
N ASP A 166 -6.33 0.74 6.08
CA ASP A 166 -6.71 1.79 5.13
C ASP A 166 -7.77 1.33 4.11
N TYR A 167 -7.77 0.05 3.74
CA TYR A 167 -8.57 -0.49 2.65
C TYR A 167 -9.89 -1.15 3.09
N GLY A 168 -10.13 -1.29 4.40
CA GLY A 168 -11.28 -2.03 4.93
C GLY A 168 -12.64 -1.49 4.46
N HIS A 169 -12.79 -0.16 4.37
CA HIS A 169 -14.02 0.42 3.84
C HIS A 169 -14.23 0.08 2.36
N TRP A 170 -13.17 0.06 1.54
CA TRP A 170 -13.31 -0.31 0.13
C TRP A 170 -13.74 -1.77 -0.01
N ILE A 171 -13.14 -2.69 0.77
CA ILE A 171 -13.56 -4.10 0.82
C ILE A 171 -15.04 -4.22 1.21
N THR A 172 -15.48 -3.47 2.22
CA THR A 172 -16.89 -3.47 2.65
C THR A 172 -17.81 -2.95 1.56
N TYR A 173 -17.56 -1.74 1.04
CA TYR A 173 -18.49 -1.02 0.17
C TYR A 173 -18.46 -1.46 -1.30
N ILE A 174 -17.33 -1.99 -1.78
CA ILE A 174 -17.16 -2.40 -3.18
C ILE A 174 -17.27 -3.91 -3.29
N ALA A 175 -16.47 -4.65 -2.53
CA ALA A 175 -16.49 -6.12 -2.60
C ALA A 175 -17.68 -6.75 -1.88
N HIS A 176 -18.37 -6.03 -0.99
CA HIS A 176 -19.41 -6.58 -0.11
C HIS A 176 -18.87 -7.81 0.65
N ARG A 177 -17.64 -7.71 1.18
CA ARG A 177 -16.99 -8.72 2.02
C ARG A 177 -16.60 -8.11 3.35
N ILE A 178 -16.32 -8.96 4.33
CA ILE A 178 -16.06 -8.56 5.72
C ILE A 178 -14.57 -8.33 5.89
N PRO A 179 -14.07 -7.08 6.01
CA PRO A 179 -12.65 -6.85 6.23
C PRO A 179 -12.27 -7.20 7.68
N VAL A 180 -11.07 -7.75 7.88
CA VAL A 180 -10.49 -7.90 9.22
C VAL A 180 -10.25 -6.53 9.87
N ALA A 181 -9.63 -5.62 9.12
CA ALA A 181 -9.20 -4.32 9.62
C ALA A 181 -9.83 -3.15 8.84
N ASN A 182 -10.04 -2.01 9.49
CA ASN A 182 -10.70 -0.86 8.84
C ASN A 182 -10.19 0.53 9.30
N PRO A 183 -10.55 1.61 8.57
CA PRO A 183 -10.15 3.00 8.84
C PRO A 183 -10.50 3.57 10.22
N PHE A 184 -11.28 2.87 11.05
CA PHE A 184 -11.52 3.26 12.44
C PHE A 184 -10.43 2.78 13.42
N ASN A 185 -9.32 2.24 12.91
CA ASN A 185 -8.22 1.64 13.69
C ASN A 185 -8.66 0.37 14.43
N HIS A 186 -9.54 -0.43 13.83
CA HIS A 186 -9.95 -1.72 14.36
C HIS A 186 -9.31 -2.85 13.54
N GLY A 187 -9.02 -3.98 14.18
CA GLY A 187 -8.55 -5.21 13.52
C GLY A 187 -7.10 -5.18 13.02
N PHE A 188 -6.33 -4.14 13.33
CA PHE A 188 -4.91 -4.12 12.97
C PHE A 188 -4.07 -5.02 13.89
N GLY A 189 -4.52 -5.30 15.12
CA GLY A 189 -3.89 -6.22 16.06
C GLY A 189 -2.52 -5.80 16.59
N GLY A 190 -1.81 -6.73 17.22
CA GLY A 190 -0.45 -6.53 17.73
C GLY A 190 -0.38 -5.86 19.10
N PRO A 191 0.81 -5.40 19.51
CA PRO A 191 1.10 -4.99 20.89
C PRO A 191 0.35 -3.73 21.35
N TYR A 192 -0.26 -2.99 20.43
CA TYR A 192 -1.11 -1.83 20.74
C TYR A 192 -2.61 -2.19 20.84
N GLN A 193 -2.97 -3.47 20.69
CA GLN A 193 -4.31 -4.03 20.89
C GLN A 193 -4.25 -5.31 21.74
N ASP A 194 -3.58 -5.24 22.90
CA ASP A 194 -3.48 -6.36 23.86
C ASP A 194 -2.93 -7.66 23.23
N ASP A 195 -1.95 -7.53 22.33
CA ASP A 195 -1.32 -8.63 21.59
C ASP A 195 -2.33 -9.48 20.76
N SER A 196 -3.43 -8.86 20.29
CA SER A 196 -4.46 -9.56 19.52
C SER A 196 -3.98 -9.92 18.10
N PRO A 197 -4.53 -11.00 17.50
CA PRO A 197 -4.36 -11.25 16.07
C PRO A 197 -4.90 -10.06 15.24
N GLY A 198 -4.31 -9.81 14.08
CA GLY A 198 -4.75 -8.74 13.17
C GLY A 198 -3.78 -8.49 12.02
N ALA A 199 -4.08 -7.45 11.24
CA ALA A 199 -3.36 -7.16 10.00
C ALA A 199 -1.86 -6.92 10.18
N CYS A 200 -1.42 -6.12 11.17
CA CYS A 200 0.00 -5.78 11.28
C CYS A 200 0.87 -7.01 11.60
N VAL A 201 0.43 -7.87 12.51
CA VAL A 201 1.15 -9.10 12.88
C VAL A 201 1.08 -10.16 11.77
N PHE A 202 -0.03 -10.22 11.02
CA PHE A 202 -0.14 -11.11 9.86
C PHE A 202 0.89 -10.74 8.78
N PHE A 203 0.90 -9.48 8.32
CA PHE A 203 1.72 -9.07 7.18
C PHE A 203 3.23 -9.08 7.46
N VAL A 204 3.64 -8.87 8.72
CA VAL A 204 5.06 -8.92 9.10
C VAL A 204 5.51 -10.28 9.62
N ALA A 205 4.61 -11.26 9.76
CA ALA A 205 4.98 -12.60 10.19
C ALA A 205 6.03 -13.20 9.24
N ILE A 206 7.11 -13.73 9.81
CA ILE A 206 8.21 -14.37 9.08
C ILE A 206 7.84 -15.82 8.76
N ASN A 207 7.09 -16.46 9.66
CA ASN A 207 6.71 -17.85 9.55
C ASN A 207 5.28 -17.95 9.01
N GLU A 208 5.07 -18.79 8.00
CA GLU A 208 3.72 -19.06 7.48
C GLU A 208 2.79 -19.62 8.56
N THR A 209 3.28 -20.50 9.43
CA THR A 209 2.50 -21.03 10.55
C THR A 209 1.98 -19.95 11.49
N GLU A 210 2.77 -18.90 11.75
CA GLU A 210 2.36 -17.79 12.61
C GLU A 210 1.27 -16.95 11.92
N ALA A 211 1.43 -16.68 10.63
CA ALA A 211 0.42 -16.00 9.82
C ALA A 211 -0.88 -16.81 9.75
N ASN A 212 -0.79 -18.13 9.60
CA ASN A 212 -1.92 -19.05 9.57
C ASN A 212 -2.68 -19.05 10.88
N ASN A 213 -1.98 -19.03 12.03
CA ASN A 213 -2.66 -18.90 13.33
C ASN A 213 -3.47 -17.60 13.44
N VAL A 214 -2.98 -16.50 12.86
CA VAL A 214 -3.71 -15.22 12.79
C VAL A 214 -4.90 -15.32 11.83
N ALA A 215 -4.71 -15.94 10.67
CA ALA A 215 -5.75 -16.17 9.67
C ALA A 215 -6.90 -17.03 10.24
N ASP A 216 -6.57 -18.16 10.87
CA ASP A 216 -7.49 -19.09 11.50
C ASP A 216 -8.25 -18.42 12.65
N ALA A 217 -7.58 -17.61 13.49
CA ALA A 217 -8.21 -16.92 14.61
C ALA A 217 -9.23 -15.83 14.19
N LEU A 218 -9.20 -15.41 12.92
CA LEU A 218 -10.01 -14.32 12.38
C LEU A 218 -10.89 -14.79 11.21
N ASP A 219 -10.99 -16.10 10.99
CA ASP A 219 -11.75 -16.73 9.90
C ASP A 219 -11.40 -16.14 8.52
N VAL A 220 -10.12 -15.85 8.29
CA VAL A 220 -9.64 -15.28 7.02
C VAL A 220 -9.75 -16.32 5.92
N ARG A 221 -10.33 -15.92 4.78
CA ARG A 221 -10.31 -16.73 3.56
C ARG A 221 -9.55 -16.07 2.43
N TYR A 222 -9.53 -14.74 2.37
CA TYR A 222 -8.81 -14.01 1.33
C TYR A 222 -7.85 -13.00 1.94
N VAL A 223 -6.73 -12.79 1.26
CA VAL A 223 -5.75 -11.75 1.58
C VAL A 223 -5.65 -10.81 0.38
N VAL A 224 -5.88 -9.52 0.58
CA VAL A 224 -5.69 -8.50 -0.44
C VAL A 224 -4.47 -7.68 -0.08
N SER A 225 -3.45 -7.72 -0.93
CA SER A 225 -2.20 -6.98 -0.77
C SER A 225 -2.01 -6.04 -1.96
N ALA A 226 -1.45 -4.86 -1.70
CA ALA A 226 -1.16 -3.86 -2.72
C ALA A 226 0.30 -3.42 -2.64
N PHE A 227 0.86 -2.97 -3.76
CA PHE A 227 2.28 -2.62 -3.86
C PHE A 227 2.78 -1.66 -2.75
N PRO A 228 2.02 -0.61 -2.35
CA PRO A 228 2.43 0.24 -1.23
C PRO A 228 2.65 -0.50 0.11
N MET A 229 1.94 -1.61 0.33
CA MET A 229 2.10 -2.46 1.51
C MET A 229 3.44 -3.18 1.49
N ALA A 230 3.95 -3.58 0.32
CA ALA A 230 5.26 -4.23 0.17
C ALA A 230 6.43 -3.26 -0.03
N ASP A 231 6.20 -1.99 -0.38
CA ASP A 231 7.23 -1.04 -0.82
C ASP A 231 8.08 -0.44 0.33
N ALA A 232 8.92 -1.27 0.96
CA ALA A 232 9.89 -0.82 1.98
C ALA A 232 10.87 0.23 1.45
N MET A 233 11.09 0.27 0.13
CA MET A 233 12.02 1.15 -0.56
C MET A 233 11.49 2.59 -0.72
N ALA A 234 10.20 2.83 -0.48
CA ALA A 234 9.52 4.08 -0.82
C ALA A 234 9.71 4.47 -2.30
N SER A 235 9.74 3.48 -3.19
CA SER A 235 9.81 3.67 -4.64
C SER A 235 8.50 4.26 -5.22
N TYR A 236 7.39 4.02 -4.53
CA TYR A 236 6.06 4.57 -4.79
C TYR A 236 5.45 5.14 -3.51
N GLN A 237 5.24 4.32 -2.48
CA GLN A 237 4.71 4.72 -1.18
C GLN A 237 5.01 3.63 -0.15
N ASN A 238 5.68 3.99 0.94
CA ASN A 238 6.07 3.04 1.98
C ASN A 238 5.00 2.91 3.08
N LEU A 239 3.98 2.07 2.86
CA LEU A 239 3.08 1.62 3.93
C LEU A 239 3.70 0.47 4.74
N TYR A 240 4.64 -0.28 4.16
CA TYR A 240 5.38 -1.35 4.83
C TYR A 240 5.95 -0.93 6.20
N GLY A 241 6.66 0.21 6.23
CA GLY A 241 7.24 0.78 7.44
C GLY A 241 6.22 1.18 8.50
N THR A 242 4.99 1.47 8.09
CA THR A 242 3.89 1.72 9.02
C THR A 242 3.41 0.40 9.63
N MET A 243 3.31 -0.68 8.83
CA MET A 243 2.93 -2.00 9.35
C MET A 243 3.93 -2.52 10.37
N THR A 244 5.23 -2.43 10.10
CA THR A 244 6.29 -2.83 11.04
C THR A 244 6.29 -2.01 12.33
N PHE A 245 6.01 -0.71 12.23
CA PHE A 245 5.85 0.16 13.40
C PHE A 245 4.69 -0.28 14.30
N TRP A 246 3.51 -0.55 13.72
CA TRP A 246 2.34 -0.99 14.49
C TRP A 246 2.49 -2.41 15.05
N ALA A 247 3.26 -3.27 14.38
CA ALA A 247 3.63 -4.57 14.93
C ALA A 247 4.72 -4.49 16.02
N ASN A 248 5.32 -3.31 16.24
CA ASN A 248 6.52 -3.12 17.08
C ASN A 248 7.69 -4.02 16.66
N ASP A 249 7.83 -4.30 15.35
CA ASP A 249 8.94 -5.06 14.77
C ASP A 249 9.60 -4.26 13.64
N THR A 250 10.34 -3.21 14.00
CA THR A 250 11.04 -2.37 13.01
C THR A 250 12.47 -2.85 12.72
N ALA A 251 13.03 -3.70 13.58
CA ALA A 251 14.45 -4.05 13.52
C ALA A 251 14.71 -5.19 12.53
N GLY A 252 15.71 -5.01 11.65
CA GLY A 252 16.13 -6.04 10.69
C GLY A 252 15.30 -6.12 9.41
N HIS A 253 14.32 -5.23 9.23
CA HIS A 253 13.52 -5.13 8.00
C HIS A 253 14.21 -4.26 6.95
N TYR A 254 14.34 -2.97 7.23
CA TYR A 254 15.13 -2.05 6.42
C TYR A 254 15.62 -0.90 7.29
N THR A 255 16.79 -0.35 6.99
CA THR A 255 17.35 0.78 7.74
C THR A 255 18.01 1.78 6.81
N ALA A 256 17.73 3.06 7.01
CA ALA A 256 18.49 4.16 6.41
C ALA A 256 19.40 4.77 7.49
N THR A 257 20.71 4.62 7.35
CA THR A 257 21.71 5.20 8.27
C THR A 257 22.57 6.25 7.58
N ARG A 258 23.06 7.21 8.36
CA ARG A 258 23.96 8.26 7.89
C ARG A 258 25.10 8.45 8.90
N ASN A 259 26.31 8.07 8.52
CA ASN A 259 27.51 8.12 9.37
C ASN A 259 28.68 8.73 8.61
N GLU A 260 29.35 9.74 9.19
CA GLU A 260 30.64 10.28 8.70
C GLU A 260 30.72 10.56 7.18
N GLY A 261 29.63 11.03 6.56
CA GLY A 261 29.57 11.34 5.14
C GLY A 261 29.12 10.18 4.24
N ILE A 262 29.01 8.96 4.78
CA ILE A 262 28.42 7.79 4.13
C ILE A 262 26.93 7.72 4.48
N THR A 263 26.10 7.48 3.48
CA THR A 263 24.68 7.12 3.66
C THR A 263 24.51 5.67 3.25
N ALA A 264 23.83 4.85 4.05
CA ALA A 264 23.57 3.45 3.72
C ALA A 264 22.08 3.15 3.84
N PHE A 265 21.52 2.50 2.82
CA PHE A 265 20.19 1.94 2.82
C PHE A 265 20.31 0.42 2.78
N GLU A 266 19.90 -0.22 3.87
CA GLU A 266 19.94 -1.67 4.04
C GLU A 266 18.54 -2.25 3.91
N LEU A 267 18.37 -3.25 3.03
CA LEU A 267 17.24 -4.17 3.02
C LEU A 267 17.67 -5.44 3.74
N GLY A 268 17.09 -5.67 4.91
CA GLY A 268 17.43 -6.78 5.79
C GLY A 268 16.71 -8.07 5.44
N GLU A 269 17.22 -9.18 5.95
CA GLU A 269 16.67 -10.52 5.72
C GLU A 269 15.21 -10.66 6.15
N LYS A 270 14.80 -9.99 7.24
CA LYS A 270 13.41 -10.09 7.72
C LYS A 270 12.42 -9.60 6.69
N TYR A 271 12.72 -8.49 6.00
CA TYR A 271 11.82 -7.92 4.98
C TYR A 271 11.42 -8.99 3.96
N PHE A 272 12.42 -9.64 3.36
CA PHE A 272 12.21 -10.67 2.33
C PHE A 272 11.46 -11.90 2.81
N ASN A 273 11.46 -12.18 4.11
CA ASN A 273 10.77 -13.34 4.67
C ASN A 273 9.38 -13.00 5.25
N THR A 274 8.98 -11.73 5.29
CA THR A 274 7.62 -11.38 5.75
C THR A 274 6.55 -11.91 4.82
N MET A 275 5.36 -12.20 5.37
CA MET A 275 4.18 -12.59 4.59
C MET A 275 3.87 -11.59 3.49
N GLU A 276 3.96 -10.29 3.75
CA GLU A 276 3.70 -9.27 2.74
C GLU A 276 4.64 -9.41 1.53
N THR A 277 5.94 -9.59 1.76
CA THR A 277 6.90 -9.75 0.66
C THR A 277 6.72 -11.11 -0.04
N ARG A 278 6.47 -12.18 0.71
CA ARG A 278 6.18 -13.52 0.17
C ARG A 278 4.97 -13.52 -0.74
N LEU A 279 3.87 -12.87 -0.32
CA LEU A 279 2.66 -12.71 -1.12
C LEU A 279 2.92 -11.78 -2.29
N HIS A 280 3.33 -10.54 -2.04
CA HIS A 280 3.27 -9.50 -3.06
C HIS A 280 4.47 -9.45 -3.99
N MET A 281 5.69 -9.60 -3.47
CA MET A 281 6.91 -9.46 -4.27
C MET A 281 7.30 -10.77 -4.95
N PHE A 282 6.92 -11.92 -4.37
CA PHE A 282 7.36 -13.24 -4.82
C PHE A 282 6.22 -14.16 -5.26
N ASP A 283 4.96 -13.70 -5.24
CA ASP A 283 3.79 -14.48 -5.69
C ASP A 283 3.62 -15.83 -4.97
N GLY A 284 4.21 -15.97 -3.77
CA GLY A 284 4.25 -17.19 -2.99
C GLY A 284 5.34 -18.20 -3.40
N ASP A 285 6.23 -17.88 -4.35
CA ASP A 285 7.32 -18.77 -4.76
C ASP A 285 8.54 -18.72 -3.80
N GLU A 286 9.42 -19.71 -3.94
CA GLU A 286 10.71 -19.78 -3.25
C GLU A 286 11.72 -18.82 -3.90
N VAL A 287 12.36 -17.96 -3.11
CA VAL A 287 13.37 -17.02 -3.63
C VAL A 287 14.62 -17.05 -2.76
N GLN A 288 15.77 -17.21 -3.41
CA GLN A 288 17.07 -17.17 -2.74
C GLN A 288 17.98 -16.12 -3.38
N PHE A 289 18.61 -15.30 -2.55
CA PHE A 289 19.57 -14.31 -3.00
C PHE A 289 20.79 -14.26 -2.08
N LYS A 290 22.00 -14.22 -2.67
CA LYS A 290 23.27 -14.21 -1.94
C LYS A 290 23.60 -12.87 -1.27
N GLY A 291 22.74 -11.87 -1.45
CA GLY A 291 22.99 -10.50 -1.03
C GLY A 291 23.96 -9.77 -1.94
N GLY A 292 24.16 -8.49 -1.66
CA GLY A 292 25.09 -7.65 -2.42
C GLY A 292 25.13 -6.22 -1.92
N THR A 293 26.21 -5.53 -2.31
CA THR A 293 26.46 -4.13 -1.95
C THR A 293 26.75 -3.34 -3.22
N LEU A 294 26.14 -2.16 -3.35
CA LEU A 294 26.34 -1.22 -4.46
C LEU A 294 26.61 0.19 -3.91
N GLY A 295 27.47 0.95 -4.58
CA GLY A 295 27.84 2.32 -4.19
C GLY A 295 29.10 2.42 -3.33
N GLU A 296 29.66 3.63 -3.24
CA GLU A 296 30.88 3.94 -2.47
C GLU A 296 30.57 4.83 -1.26
N SER A 297 29.87 5.95 -1.49
CA SER A 297 29.50 6.94 -0.46
C SER A 297 28.01 6.90 -0.12
N SER A 298 27.16 6.47 -1.06
CA SER A 298 25.74 6.22 -0.85
C SER A 298 25.45 4.76 -1.18
N ILE A 299 25.47 3.91 -0.16
CA ILE A 299 25.52 2.46 -0.28
C ILE A 299 24.10 1.88 -0.25
N LEU A 300 23.78 1.02 -1.22
CA LEU A 300 22.66 0.09 -1.16
C LEU A 300 23.19 -1.28 -0.72
N LEU A 301 22.68 -1.79 0.41
CA LEU A 301 22.99 -3.11 0.94
C LEU A 301 21.74 -3.98 0.91
N ILE A 302 21.82 -5.13 0.24
CA ILE A 302 20.77 -6.16 0.28
C ILE A 302 21.36 -7.36 1.01
N MET A 303 20.81 -7.68 2.16
CA MET A 303 21.26 -8.82 2.95
C MET A 303 20.92 -10.14 2.25
N PRO A 304 21.75 -11.20 2.41
CA PRO A 304 21.40 -12.52 1.90
C PRO A 304 20.10 -13.00 2.55
N PHE A 305 19.27 -13.70 1.78
CA PHE A 305 18.02 -14.28 2.27
C PHE A 305 17.67 -15.56 1.50
N HIS A 306 16.86 -16.38 2.14
CA HIS A 306 16.19 -17.52 1.53
C HIS A 306 14.74 -17.56 2.00
N THR A 307 13.85 -17.13 1.13
CA THR A 307 12.42 -17.08 1.35
C THR A 307 11.79 -18.38 0.90
N LYS A 308 11.06 -19.03 1.82
CA LYS A 308 10.35 -20.29 1.53
C LYS A 308 9.03 -20.03 0.76
N PRO A 309 8.63 -20.97 -0.11
CA PRO A 309 7.36 -20.87 -0.84
C PRO A 309 6.17 -20.94 0.14
N LEU A 310 5.04 -20.35 -0.25
CA LEU A 310 3.78 -20.38 0.51
C LEU A 310 3.01 -21.66 0.19
N GLN A 311 2.66 -22.42 1.22
CA GLN A 311 1.98 -23.71 1.10
C GLN A 311 0.45 -23.59 1.15
N HIS A 312 -0.05 -22.52 1.77
CA HIS A 312 -1.46 -22.33 2.08
C HIS A 312 -2.08 -21.10 1.41
N TYR A 313 -1.36 -20.42 0.52
CA TYR A 313 -1.85 -19.21 -0.16
C TYR A 313 -1.64 -19.36 -1.66
N ARG A 314 -2.71 -19.16 -2.43
CA ARG A 314 -2.64 -19.11 -3.89
C ARG A 314 -3.12 -17.77 -4.42
N LEU A 315 -2.45 -17.23 -5.44
CA LEU A 315 -2.92 -16.06 -6.16
C LEU A 315 -4.19 -16.45 -6.95
N VAL A 316 -5.26 -15.67 -6.82
CA VAL A 316 -6.53 -15.91 -7.53
C VAL A 316 -6.93 -14.77 -8.46
N HIS A 317 -6.37 -13.56 -8.25
CA HIS A 317 -6.57 -12.39 -9.11
C HIS A 317 -5.45 -11.37 -8.94
N GLU A 318 -5.12 -10.66 -10.00
CA GLU A 318 -4.26 -9.47 -9.95
C GLU A 318 -4.73 -8.34 -10.87
N SER A 319 -4.44 -7.10 -10.47
CA SER A 319 -4.78 -5.91 -11.26
C SER A 319 -3.83 -5.69 -12.45
N SER A 320 -4.27 -4.88 -13.41
CA SER A 320 -3.57 -4.69 -14.69
C SER A 320 -2.33 -3.79 -14.63
N THR A 321 -2.28 -2.83 -13.70
CA THR A 321 -1.10 -1.95 -13.56
C THR A 321 0.06 -2.76 -12.99
N TYR A 322 1.16 -2.89 -13.74
CA TYR A 322 2.40 -3.43 -13.20
C TYR A 322 3.23 -2.35 -12.51
N MET A 323 4.09 -2.80 -11.60
CA MET A 323 5.02 -2.04 -10.78
C MET A 323 6.40 -2.69 -10.90
N ILE A 324 7.42 -1.89 -11.22
CA ILE A 324 8.83 -2.33 -11.19
C ILE A 324 9.64 -1.34 -10.35
N PRO A 325 9.90 -1.64 -9.06
CA PRO A 325 10.80 -0.84 -8.24
C PRO A 325 12.22 -0.93 -8.81
N HIS A 326 12.89 0.22 -8.92
CA HIS A 326 14.27 0.28 -9.35
C HIS A 326 14.98 1.44 -8.65
N VAL A 327 16.28 1.26 -8.46
CA VAL A 327 17.16 2.27 -7.90
C VAL A 327 17.78 3.07 -9.03
N ILE A 328 17.87 4.38 -8.84
CA ILE A 328 18.65 5.27 -9.68
C ILE A 328 19.99 5.51 -8.99
N MET A 329 21.06 5.22 -9.71
CA MET A 329 22.43 5.31 -9.21
C MET A 329 23.27 6.22 -10.11
N ASN A 330 24.37 6.73 -9.55
CA ASN A 330 25.41 7.37 -10.34
C ASN A 330 26.11 6.31 -11.22
N ALA A 331 26.24 6.60 -12.52
CA ALA A 331 26.78 5.65 -13.50
C ALA A 331 28.28 5.31 -13.30
N THR A 332 29.02 6.14 -12.55
CA THR A 332 30.48 5.96 -12.34
C THR A 332 30.78 5.20 -11.06
N ASN A 333 30.24 5.63 -9.92
CA ASN A 333 30.55 5.06 -8.60
C ASN A 333 29.40 4.23 -8.00
N LEU A 334 28.30 4.08 -8.74
CA LEU A 334 27.11 3.32 -8.33
C LEU A 334 26.44 3.82 -7.04
N ASP A 335 26.74 5.05 -6.61
CA ASP A 335 26.10 5.64 -5.45
C ASP A 335 24.60 5.72 -5.66
N MET A 336 23.84 5.17 -4.71
CA MET A 336 22.39 5.26 -4.68
C MET A 336 21.96 6.73 -4.58
N LEU A 337 21.15 7.17 -5.53
CA LEU A 337 20.56 8.51 -5.53
C LEU A 337 19.16 8.48 -4.93
N ARG A 338 18.29 7.59 -5.43
CA ARG A 338 16.91 7.41 -4.98
C ARG A 338 16.29 6.14 -5.54
N TRP A 339 15.19 5.69 -4.93
CA TRP A 339 14.30 4.71 -5.52
C TRP A 339 13.21 5.39 -6.35
N GLU A 340 12.83 4.75 -7.45
CA GLU A 340 11.66 5.09 -8.26
C GLU A 340 10.94 3.80 -8.64
N CYS A 341 9.70 3.93 -9.10
CA CYS A 341 8.93 2.80 -9.61
C CYS A 341 8.49 3.10 -11.04
N TYR A 342 8.77 2.17 -11.96
CA TYR A 342 8.08 2.17 -13.24
C TYR A 342 6.67 1.62 -13.05
N THR A 343 5.70 2.28 -13.67
CA THR A 343 4.30 1.88 -13.64
C THR A 343 3.75 1.87 -15.06
N GLY A 344 2.96 0.86 -15.42
CA GLY A 344 2.34 0.81 -16.73
C GLY A 344 1.40 -0.38 -16.89
N GLU A 345 0.98 -0.64 -18.11
CA GLU A 345 0.12 -1.78 -18.48
C GLU A 345 0.86 -2.71 -19.46
N GLY A 346 0.53 -4.00 -19.41
CA GLY A 346 1.05 -5.02 -20.32
C GLY A 346 2.37 -5.67 -19.89
N TYR A 347 2.28 -6.89 -19.34
CA TYR A 347 3.41 -7.60 -18.74
C TYR A 347 4.52 -7.99 -19.73
N THR A 348 4.21 -8.28 -20.99
CA THR A 348 5.27 -8.60 -21.98
C THR A 348 6.27 -7.45 -22.18
N GLY A 349 5.80 -6.20 -22.06
CA GLY A 349 6.66 -5.02 -22.09
C GLY A 349 7.46 -4.85 -20.80
N ALA A 350 6.81 -5.09 -19.66
CA ALA A 350 7.41 -5.03 -18.33
C ALA A 350 8.55 -6.04 -18.16
N GLU A 351 8.37 -7.28 -18.62
CA GLU A 351 9.41 -8.31 -18.59
C GLU A 351 10.66 -7.90 -19.37
N ARG A 352 10.49 -7.38 -20.60
CA ARG A 352 11.66 -6.87 -21.35
C ARG A 352 12.35 -5.70 -20.66
N LEU A 353 11.59 -4.87 -19.93
CA LEU A 353 12.14 -3.75 -19.18
C LEU A 353 12.93 -4.24 -17.97
N VAL A 354 12.38 -5.17 -17.18
CA VAL A 354 13.04 -5.70 -15.98
C VAL A 354 14.36 -6.39 -16.32
N GLN A 355 14.40 -7.17 -17.41
CA GLN A 355 15.63 -7.81 -17.88
C GLN A 355 16.74 -6.80 -18.19
N ARG A 356 16.38 -5.64 -18.76
CA ARG A 356 17.35 -4.55 -19.00
C ARG A 356 17.79 -3.87 -17.71
N LEU A 357 16.87 -3.71 -16.74
CA LEU A 357 17.17 -3.12 -15.44
C LEU A 357 18.13 -3.99 -14.62
N HIS A 358 18.03 -5.32 -14.69
CA HIS A 358 18.99 -6.22 -14.03
C HIS A 358 20.45 -5.98 -14.45
N HIS A 359 20.65 -5.54 -15.69
CA HIS A 359 21.96 -5.25 -16.27
C HIS A 359 22.38 -3.78 -16.16
N GLY A 360 21.55 -2.92 -15.56
CA GLY A 360 21.78 -1.49 -15.50
C GLY A 360 21.39 -0.79 -16.79
N LEU A 361 20.27 -0.08 -16.76
CA LEU A 361 19.73 0.69 -17.87
C LEU A 361 20.19 2.16 -17.78
N PRO A 362 21.00 2.67 -18.72
CA PRO A 362 21.38 4.09 -18.72
C PRO A 362 20.17 5.00 -18.84
N ASP A 363 20.22 6.15 -18.16
CA ASP A 363 19.17 7.15 -18.26
C ASP A 363 19.28 7.92 -19.59
N PRO A 364 18.26 7.91 -20.46
CA PRO A 364 18.33 8.63 -21.74
C PRO A 364 18.50 10.14 -21.57
N ASP A 365 17.97 10.72 -20.49
CA ASP A 365 18.01 12.17 -20.26
C ASP A 365 19.25 12.60 -19.45
N ASN A 366 19.92 11.65 -18.78
CA ASN A 366 21.07 11.93 -17.95
C ASN A 366 22.14 10.83 -18.03
N PRO A 367 23.21 11.01 -18.83
CA PRO A 367 24.22 9.97 -19.04
C PRO A 367 25.02 9.61 -17.78
N ASN A 368 24.93 10.42 -16.71
CA ASN A 368 25.57 10.16 -15.43
C ASN A 368 24.70 9.29 -14.50
N GLN A 369 23.52 8.82 -14.94
CA GLN A 369 22.62 8.00 -14.15
C GLN A 369 22.37 6.65 -14.82
N VAL A 370 22.26 5.62 -13.98
CA VAL A 370 21.88 4.27 -14.36
C VAL A 370 20.73 3.80 -13.47
N ARG A 371 19.76 3.11 -14.07
CA ARG A 371 18.62 2.49 -13.40
C ARG A 371 18.87 1.01 -13.24
N TRP A 372 18.68 0.47 -12.05
CA TRP A 372 18.95 -0.94 -11.77
C TRP A 372 17.89 -1.54 -10.85
N THR A 373 17.64 -2.83 -10.98
CA THR A 373 16.84 -3.57 -10.02
C THR A 373 17.45 -4.96 -9.77
N PRO A 374 17.35 -5.52 -8.55
CA PRO A 374 17.97 -6.80 -8.23
C PRO A 374 17.50 -7.94 -9.16
N PRO A 375 18.35 -8.95 -9.45
CA PRO A 375 17.99 -10.05 -10.35
C PRO A 375 16.81 -10.91 -9.92
N PHE A 376 16.42 -10.86 -8.64
CA PHE A 376 15.25 -11.56 -8.12
C PHE A 376 13.95 -10.77 -8.29
N ALA A 377 14.02 -9.48 -8.65
CA ALA A 377 12.85 -8.63 -8.74
C ALA A 377 12.13 -8.86 -10.09
N SER A 378 10.84 -9.14 -10.02
CA SER A 378 9.98 -9.27 -11.19
C SER A 378 8.97 -8.12 -11.24
N PRO A 379 8.33 -7.84 -12.39
CA PRO A 379 7.16 -6.97 -12.44
C PRO A 379 6.04 -7.56 -11.58
N VAL A 380 5.45 -6.76 -10.72
CA VAL A 380 4.31 -7.15 -9.85
C VAL A 380 3.11 -6.26 -10.13
N SER A 381 1.89 -6.74 -9.91
CA SER A 381 0.69 -5.91 -10.06
C SER A 381 0.56 -4.87 -8.93
N PHE A 382 -0.33 -3.90 -9.12
CA PHE A 382 -0.64 -2.93 -8.08
C PHE A 382 -1.47 -3.53 -6.93
N VAL A 383 -2.45 -4.39 -7.23
CA VAL A 383 -3.25 -5.15 -6.24
C VAL A 383 -3.24 -6.64 -6.58
N LYS A 384 -3.16 -7.49 -5.56
CA LYS A 384 -3.24 -8.95 -5.64
C LYS A 384 -4.26 -9.47 -4.64
N VAL A 385 -4.99 -10.51 -5.03
CA VAL A 385 -5.88 -11.28 -4.15
C VAL A 385 -5.36 -12.70 -4.05
N PHE A 386 -5.14 -13.15 -2.82
CA PHE A 386 -4.79 -14.52 -2.49
C PHE A 386 -5.95 -15.20 -1.77
N GLU A 387 -6.17 -16.49 -2.03
CA GLU A 387 -7.04 -17.33 -1.22
C GLU A 387 -6.19 -18.17 -0.25
N TYR A 388 -6.58 -18.17 1.02
CA TYR A 388 -6.03 -19.02 2.07
C TYR A 388 -6.73 -20.38 2.04
N VAL A 389 -5.94 -21.43 1.79
CA VAL A 389 -6.41 -22.80 1.53
C VAL A 389 -5.68 -23.82 2.39
N LYS A 390 -6.29 -24.99 2.61
CA LYS A 390 -5.62 -26.08 3.32
C LYS A 390 -4.42 -26.63 2.55
N GLY A 391 -4.50 -26.66 1.22
CA GLY A 391 -3.46 -27.14 0.33
C GLY A 391 -3.44 -28.67 0.22
N ALA A 392 -3.31 -29.19 -0.99
CA ALA A 392 -3.26 -30.62 -1.25
C ALA A 392 -1.93 -31.21 -0.77
N ARG A 393 -1.98 -32.38 -0.10
CA ARG A 393 -0.79 -33.07 0.42
C ARG A 393 -0.26 -34.07 -0.59
N ILE A 394 0.90 -33.80 -1.17
CA ILE A 394 1.57 -34.72 -2.09
C ILE A 394 2.57 -35.55 -1.32
N LYS A 395 2.37 -36.87 -1.25
CA LYS A 395 3.25 -37.78 -0.52
C LYS A 395 3.76 -38.89 -1.41
N GLY A 396 4.98 -39.35 -1.16
CA GLY A 396 5.55 -40.43 -1.93
C GLY A 396 6.83 -40.99 -1.38
N ILE A 397 7.29 -42.07 -1.98
CA ILE A 397 8.60 -42.67 -1.75
C ILE A 397 9.58 -42.10 -2.76
N ALA A 398 10.78 -41.75 -2.30
CA ALA A 398 11.92 -41.38 -3.14
C ALA A 398 13.21 -41.90 -2.49
N PRO A 399 14.29 -42.15 -3.25
CA PRO A 399 15.55 -42.63 -2.69
C PRO A 399 16.04 -41.80 -1.50
N ASN A 400 16.53 -42.47 -0.45
CA ASN A 400 17.00 -41.76 0.74
C ASN A 400 18.17 -40.83 0.40
N GLY A 401 18.09 -39.57 0.82
CA GLY A 401 19.07 -38.53 0.54
C GLY A 401 18.92 -37.85 -0.83
N SER A 402 17.95 -38.23 -1.67
CA SER A 402 17.67 -37.50 -2.92
C SER A 402 16.96 -36.17 -2.64
N ILE A 403 17.21 -35.19 -3.50
CA ILE A 403 16.44 -33.94 -3.53
C ILE A 403 15.18 -34.20 -4.34
N VAL A 404 14.01 -33.90 -3.80
CA VAL A 404 12.75 -33.95 -4.52
C VAL A 404 12.30 -32.51 -4.79
N GLY A 405 11.95 -32.21 -6.03
CA GLY A 405 11.42 -30.92 -6.45
C GLY A 405 10.04 -31.10 -7.06
N ILE A 406 9.12 -30.19 -6.74
CA ILE A 406 7.81 -30.07 -7.35
C ILE A 406 7.65 -28.66 -7.89
N ALA A 407 7.15 -28.51 -9.12
CA ALA A 407 6.95 -27.21 -9.74
C ALA A 407 5.71 -27.19 -10.63
N THR A 408 5.09 -26.03 -10.77
CA THR A 408 4.05 -25.75 -11.77
C THR A 408 4.22 -24.34 -12.32
N ASN A 409 3.86 -24.15 -13.59
CA ASN A 409 3.73 -22.81 -14.17
C ASN A 409 2.35 -22.26 -13.88
N ILE A 410 2.32 -21.00 -13.45
CA ILE A 410 1.11 -20.24 -13.16
C ILE A 410 0.96 -19.15 -14.23
N THR A 411 -0.23 -19.05 -14.81
CA THR A 411 -0.64 -17.95 -15.70
C THR A 411 -1.73 -17.14 -15.03
N THR A 412 -1.53 -15.83 -14.87
CA THR A 412 -2.50 -14.94 -14.23
C THR A 412 -3.57 -14.45 -15.20
N ASN A 413 -4.60 -13.79 -14.66
CA ASN A 413 -5.63 -13.10 -15.43
C ASN A 413 -5.11 -11.89 -16.25
N GLN A 414 -3.81 -11.56 -16.15
CA GLN A 414 -3.14 -10.51 -16.94
C GLN A 414 -2.12 -11.08 -17.93
N ASP A 415 -2.21 -12.39 -18.23
CA ASP A 415 -1.27 -13.14 -19.07
C ASP A 415 0.19 -13.09 -18.55
N ARG A 416 0.38 -12.84 -17.25
CA ARG A 416 1.69 -12.92 -16.60
C ARG A 416 1.97 -14.37 -16.24
N GLU A 417 3.17 -14.84 -16.55
CA GLU A 417 3.62 -16.18 -16.21
C GLU A 417 4.67 -16.11 -15.10
N PHE A 418 4.55 -16.99 -14.11
CA PHE A 418 5.60 -17.26 -13.13
C PHE A 418 5.60 -18.74 -12.77
N MET A 419 6.69 -19.20 -12.16
CA MET A 419 6.79 -20.58 -11.68
C MET A 419 6.54 -20.60 -10.19
N TYR A 420 5.80 -21.59 -9.71
CA TYR A 420 5.70 -21.92 -8.29
C TYR A 420 6.42 -23.23 -8.04
N SER A 421 7.32 -23.26 -7.07
CA SER A 421 8.16 -24.43 -6.81
C SER A 421 8.43 -24.69 -5.33
N GLN A 422 8.69 -25.96 -5.00
CA GLN A 422 9.19 -26.36 -3.69
C GLN A 422 10.26 -27.44 -3.83
N ILE A 423 11.18 -27.48 -2.88
CA ILE A 423 12.23 -28.49 -2.78
C ILE A 423 12.26 -29.09 -1.37
N ALA A 424 12.45 -30.41 -1.29
CA ALA A 424 12.64 -31.14 -0.04
C ALA A 424 13.73 -32.21 -0.17
N ILE A 425 14.34 -32.62 0.94
CA ILE A 425 15.27 -33.76 0.97
C ILE A 425 14.48 -34.99 1.43
N SER A 426 14.52 -36.06 0.62
CA SER A 426 13.87 -37.33 0.95
C SER A 426 14.64 -38.07 2.05
N ASN A 427 13.92 -38.61 3.03
CA ASN A 427 14.44 -39.54 4.04
C ASN A 427 14.03 -41.00 3.77
N GLY A 428 13.75 -41.33 2.50
CA GLY A 428 13.02 -42.54 2.09
C GLY A 428 11.54 -42.26 1.81
N SER A 429 11.06 -41.07 2.15
CA SER A 429 9.78 -40.50 1.75
C SER A 429 9.89 -38.98 1.62
N TYR A 430 8.92 -38.37 0.96
CA TYR A 430 8.79 -36.92 0.87
C TYR A 430 7.33 -36.48 1.03
N GLU A 431 7.14 -35.21 1.39
CA GLU A 431 5.84 -34.57 1.54
C GLU A 431 5.91 -33.11 1.08
N PHE A 432 4.93 -32.70 0.27
CA PHE A 432 4.68 -31.30 -0.08
C PHE A 432 3.23 -30.94 0.23
N VAL A 433 3.00 -29.66 0.52
CA VAL A 433 1.66 -29.07 0.57
C VAL A 433 1.59 -28.01 -0.52
N VAL A 434 0.66 -28.17 -1.46
CA VAL A 434 0.55 -27.29 -2.64
C VAL A 434 -0.79 -26.54 -2.67
N PRO A 435 -0.80 -25.22 -2.91
CA PRO A 435 -2.03 -24.42 -2.81
C PRO A 435 -2.79 -24.28 -4.14
N TYR A 436 -2.19 -24.59 -5.29
CA TYR A 436 -2.86 -24.44 -6.58
C TYR A 436 -3.52 -25.74 -7.05
N SER A 437 -4.73 -25.61 -7.59
CA SER A 437 -5.42 -26.67 -8.32
C SER A 437 -5.10 -26.56 -9.81
N THR A 438 -5.06 -27.69 -10.51
CA THR A 438 -4.77 -27.78 -11.95
C THR A 438 -6.04 -27.94 -12.79
N GLU A 439 -7.20 -28.14 -12.17
CA GLU A 439 -8.47 -28.38 -12.84
C GLU A 439 -9.39 -27.14 -12.91
N GLY A 440 -9.00 -26.06 -12.25
CA GLY A 440 -9.75 -24.80 -12.23
C GLY A 440 -10.87 -24.76 -11.16
N PRO A 441 -11.74 -23.74 -11.22
CA PRO A 441 -12.73 -23.47 -10.17
C PRO A 441 -13.88 -24.48 -10.15
N ILE A 442 -14.50 -24.63 -8.97
CA ILE A 442 -15.66 -25.50 -8.71
C ILE A 442 -16.92 -24.69 -8.38
N GLU A 443 -18.10 -25.30 -8.55
CA GLU A 443 -19.37 -24.68 -8.17
C GLU A 443 -19.41 -24.36 -6.67
N GLY A 444 -19.77 -23.12 -6.31
CA GLY A 444 -19.77 -22.64 -4.93
C GLY A 444 -18.39 -22.28 -4.36
N GLY A 445 -17.32 -22.49 -5.12
CA GLY A 445 -15.95 -22.05 -4.80
C GLY A 445 -15.62 -20.65 -5.33
N THR A 446 -14.35 -20.28 -5.23
CA THR A 446 -13.82 -19.07 -5.89
C THR A 446 -13.80 -19.31 -7.39
N ASN A 447 -14.35 -18.39 -8.18
CA ASN A 447 -14.27 -18.40 -9.63
C ASN A 447 -13.02 -17.65 -10.08
N TYR A 448 -11.86 -18.31 -10.00
CA TYR A 448 -10.56 -17.71 -10.31
C TYR A 448 -10.11 -18.00 -11.75
N ASP A 449 -9.36 -17.03 -12.31
CA ASP A 449 -8.82 -17.09 -13.67
C ASP A 449 -7.29 -17.22 -13.69
N VAL A 450 -6.69 -17.49 -12.52
CA VAL A 450 -5.26 -17.84 -12.38
C VAL A 450 -5.12 -19.35 -12.56
N LEU A 451 -4.41 -19.78 -13.60
CA LEU A 451 -4.35 -21.17 -14.03
C LEU A 451 -2.99 -21.78 -13.70
N ALA A 452 -3.00 -22.98 -13.11
CA ALA A 452 -1.81 -23.79 -12.91
C ALA A 452 -1.76 -24.94 -13.92
N THR A 453 -0.60 -25.18 -14.52
CA THR A 453 -0.34 -26.41 -15.29
C THR A 453 -0.25 -27.63 -14.36
N PRO A 454 -0.33 -28.88 -14.87
CA PRO A 454 -0.01 -30.06 -14.09
C PRO A 454 1.35 -29.93 -13.37
N TYR A 455 1.40 -30.33 -12.11
CA TYR A 455 2.64 -30.29 -11.34
C TYR A 455 3.65 -31.30 -11.91
N ILE A 456 4.89 -30.87 -12.06
CA ILE A 456 6.00 -31.74 -12.43
C ILE A 456 6.82 -32.05 -11.19
N ILE A 457 6.86 -33.33 -10.82
CA ILE A 457 7.63 -33.81 -9.68
C ILE A 457 8.82 -34.65 -10.11
N LYS A 458 10.00 -34.36 -9.56
CA LYS A 458 11.29 -34.95 -9.94
C LYS A 458 12.13 -35.28 -8.71
N ALA A 459 12.81 -36.42 -8.74
CA ALA A 459 13.91 -36.71 -7.83
C ALA A 459 15.24 -36.37 -8.52
N GLY A 460 16.17 -35.78 -7.77
CA GLY A 460 17.48 -35.37 -8.24
C GLY A 460 18.58 -35.65 -7.22
N GLN A 461 19.82 -35.57 -7.69
CA GLN A 461 21.03 -35.72 -6.86
C GLN A 461 21.97 -34.55 -7.12
N ILE A 462 22.80 -34.22 -6.13
CA ILE A 462 23.83 -33.20 -6.28
C ILE A 462 25.05 -33.81 -6.98
N GLU A 463 25.39 -33.28 -8.15
CA GLU A 463 26.62 -33.58 -8.87
C GLU A 463 27.35 -32.27 -9.19
N ASN A 464 28.63 -32.16 -8.83
CA ASN A 464 29.47 -30.97 -9.08
C ASN A 464 28.78 -29.64 -8.69
N GLU A 465 28.23 -29.56 -7.47
CA GLU A 465 27.53 -28.37 -6.94
C GLU A 465 26.24 -27.99 -7.69
N THR A 466 25.76 -28.83 -8.61
CA THR A 466 24.49 -28.65 -9.33
C THR A 466 23.54 -29.81 -9.08
N ILE A 467 22.23 -29.56 -9.16
CA ILE A 467 21.23 -30.61 -9.04
C ILE A 467 21.00 -31.21 -10.43
N VAL A 468 21.25 -32.50 -10.56
CA VAL A 468 20.90 -33.28 -11.75
C VAL A 468 19.56 -33.94 -11.48
N TRP A 469 18.55 -33.53 -12.25
CA TRP A 469 17.18 -34.03 -12.13
C TRP A 469 16.96 -35.30 -12.95
N GLY A 470 16.26 -36.26 -12.37
CA GLY A 470 15.75 -37.43 -13.07
C GLY A 470 14.50 -37.13 -13.91
N THR A 471 13.86 -38.19 -14.43
CA THR A 471 12.61 -38.08 -15.17
C THR A 471 11.49 -37.56 -14.29
N GLY A 472 10.76 -36.55 -14.77
CA GLY A 472 9.62 -36.00 -14.05
C GLY A 472 8.36 -36.83 -14.25
N LYS A 473 7.50 -36.83 -13.23
CA LYS A 473 6.11 -37.30 -13.33
C LYS A 473 5.19 -36.09 -13.28
N GLU A 474 4.16 -36.11 -14.12
CA GLU A 474 3.08 -35.14 -14.08
C GLU A 474 2.03 -35.58 -13.05
N VAL A 475 1.51 -34.61 -12.31
CA VAL A 475 0.51 -34.80 -11.26
C VAL A 475 -0.56 -33.72 -11.44
N GLU A 476 -1.79 -34.15 -11.71
CA GLU A 476 -2.97 -33.28 -11.67
C GLU A 476 -3.50 -33.23 -10.24
N ILE A 477 -3.92 -32.04 -9.82
CA ILE A 477 -4.46 -31.77 -8.49
C ILE A 477 -5.84 -31.14 -8.64
N GLY A 478 -6.84 -31.82 -8.10
CA GLY A 478 -8.21 -31.36 -8.10
C GLY A 478 -8.46 -30.25 -7.07
N GLU A 479 -9.46 -29.42 -7.32
CA GLU A 479 -9.80 -28.31 -6.42
C GLU A 479 -10.27 -28.77 -5.04
N TRP A 480 -11.03 -29.87 -4.97
CA TRP A 480 -11.42 -30.47 -3.69
C TRP A 480 -10.21 -30.96 -2.89
N GLU A 481 -9.18 -31.48 -3.55
CA GLU A 481 -7.96 -31.93 -2.89
C GLU A 481 -7.24 -30.76 -2.21
N VAL A 482 -7.26 -29.57 -2.84
CA VAL A 482 -6.70 -28.34 -2.27
C VAL A 482 -7.55 -27.82 -1.11
N MET A 483 -8.87 -27.74 -1.28
CA MET A 483 -9.77 -27.15 -0.29
C MET A 483 -9.93 -28.02 0.96
N ASP A 484 -9.92 -29.35 0.81
CA ASP A 484 -10.02 -30.31 1.92
C ASP A 484 -8.67 -30.78 2.44
N GLY A 485 -7.58 -30.46 1.73
CA GLY A 485 -6.23 -30.91 2.05
C GLY A 485 -6.11 -32.43 1.90
N GLU A 486 -6.69 -33.00 0.86
CA GLU A 486 -6.61 -34.43 0.61
C GLU A 486 -5.17 -34.85 0.27
N THR A 487 -4.90 -36.14 0.34
CA THR A 487 -3.56 -36.69 0.11
C THR A 487 -3.49 -37.40 -1.23
N VAL A 488 -2.62 -36.91 -2.12
CA VAL A 488 -2.28 -37.52 -3.41
C VAL A 488 -0.96 -38.27 -3.28
N ARG A 489 -0.92 -39.52 -3.75
CA ARG A 489 0.27 -40.38 -3.65
C ARG A 489 1.03 -40.48 -4.97
N VAL A 490 2.33 -40.16 -4.94
CA VAL A 490 3.20 -40.17 -6.12
C VAL A 490 4.57 -40.74 -5.77
N ASP A 491 4.87 -41.98 -6.13
CA ASP A 491 6.21 -42.54 -5.89
C ASP A 491 7.18 -42.15 -7.01
N LEU A 492 8.48 -41.96 -6.71
CA LEU A 492 9.53 -41.55 -7.66
C LEU A 492 10.58 -42.63 -7.90
#